data_AF-A0AA97DY02-F1
#
_entry.id   AF-A0AA97DY02-F1
#
_cell.length_a   1.000
_cell.length_b   1.000
_cell.length_c   1.000
_cell.angle_alpha   90.00
_cell.angle_beta   90.00
_cell.angle_gamma   90.00
#
_symmetry.space_group_name_H-M   'P 1'
#
loop_
_entity.id
_entity.type
_entity.pdbx_description
1 polymer ?
#
loop_
_entity_poly.entity_id
_entity_poly.type
_entity_poly.pdbx_seq_one_letter_code
_entity_poly.pdbx_strand_id
1 'polypeptide(L)'
;MEAMTDPSYNGVYNLVAPQFTDQKSFALNYGQSLKRPAFIPTPKWLMTLLLGEMASLLTEGAKITPYRLEQKGFNFKFNHLNKALKDIEEKYQASL
;
A
#
# COMPACT_ATOMS: atom_id res chain seq x y z
N MET A 1 -6.09 -6.95 16.99
CA MET A 1 -6.64 -7.18 18.34
C MET A 1 -6.02 -6.23 19.37
N GLU A 2 -4.73 -5.87 19.28
CA GLU A 2 -4.06 -4.94 20.22
C GLU A 2 -4.88 -3.70 20.58
N ALA A 3 -5.28 -2.87 19.61
CA ALA A 3 -6.06 -1.66 19.88
C ALA A 3 -7.47 -1.90 20.47
N MET A 4 -8.02 -3.11 20.32
CA MET A 4 -9.32 -3.48 20.91
C MET A 4 -9.17 -3.93 22.37
N THR A 5 -7.99 -4.41 22.76
CA THR A 5 -7.72 -5.01 24.07
C THR A 5 -6.84 -4.14 24.97
N ASP A 6 -6.14 -3.16 24.41
CA ASP A 6 -5.29 -2.22 25.13
C ASP A 6 -5.93 -0.81 25.15
N PRO A 7 -6.49 -0.39 26.30
CA PRO A 7 -7.08 0.95 26.48
C PRO A 7 -6.10 2.10 26.28
N SER A 8 -4.79 1.84 26.17
CA SER A 8 -3.78 2.85 25.89
C SER A 8 -3.84 3.35 24.44
N TYR A 9 -4.50 2.62 23.53
CA TYR A 9 -4.74 3.04 22.14
C TYR A 9 -5.88 4.07 22.09
N ASN A 10 -5.51 5.35 22.18
CA ASN A 10 -6.47 6.46 22.13
C ASN A 10 -6.20 7.43 20.97
N GLY A 11 -7.27 8.00 20.42
CA GLY A 11 -7.22 8.99 19.34
C GLY A 11 -7.06 8.39 17.94
N VAL A 12 -6.70 9.23 16.96
CA VAL A 12 -6.56 8.83 15.55
C VAL A 12 -5.22 8.13 15.30
N TYR A 13 -5.25 7.05 14.52
CA TYR A 13 -4.07 6.31 14.05
C TYR A 13 -4.11 6.17 12.53
N ASN A 14 -2.96 6.34 11.89
CA ASN A 14 -2.81 6.07 10.45
C ASN A 14 -2.47 4.59 10.25
N LEU A 15 -3.35 3.87 9.57
CA LEU A 15 -3.18 2.44 9.29
C LEU A 15 -2.43 2.21 7.97
N VAL A 16 -1.21 2.72 7.90
CA VAL A 16 -0.31 2.57 6.75
C VAL A 16 0.96 1.84 7.16
N ALA A 17 1.62 1.16 6.23
CA ALA A 17 2.93 0.56 6.49
C ALA A 17 4.00 1.66 6.71
N PRO A 18 5.07 1.39 7.49
CA PRO A 18 6.11 2.38 7.77
C PRO A 18 6.96 2.70 6.54
N GLN A 19 7.14 1.74 5.61
CA GLN A 19 7.76 2.04 4.33
C GLN A 19 6.85 2.90 3.47
N PHE A 20 7.29 4.12 3.17
CA PHE A 20 6.70 4.93 2.11
C PHE A 20 7.01 4.34 0.73
N THR A 21 6.00 4.31 -0.15
CA THR A 21 6.16 4.02 -1.58
C THR A 21 5.34 5.00 -2.40
N ASP A 22 5.89 5.46 -3.52
CA ASP A 22 5.10 6.16 -4.54
C ASP A 22 4.49 5.17 -5.54
N GLN A 23 3.59 5.66 -6.38
CA GLN A 23 2.87 4.83 -7.36
C GLN A 23 3.82 4.17 -8.38
N LYS A 24 4.88 4.86 -8.78
CA LYS A 24 5.87 4.33 -9.74
C LYS A 24 6.63 3.16 -9.13
N SER A 25 7.13 3.33 -7.92
CA SER A 25 7.86 2.30 -7.18
C SER A 25 6.94 1.11 -6.88
N PHE A 26 5.68 1.37 -6.52
CA PHE A 26 4.68 0.32 -6.33
C PHE A 26 4.49 -0.51 -7.60
N ALA A 27 4.21 0.15 -8.74
CA ALA A 27 3.96 -0.51 -10.01
C ALA A 27 5.15 -1.37 -10.47
N LEU A 28 6.39 -0.86 -10.29
CA LEU A 28 7.60 -1.61 -10.61
C LEU A 28 7.79 -2.84 -9.73
N ASN A 29 7.62 -2.71 -8.40
CA ASN A 29 7.76 -3.83 -7.47
C ASN A 29 6.67 -4.89 -7.70
N TYR A 30 5.46 -4.47 -8.01
CA TYR A 30 4.36 -5.38 -8.33
C TYR A 30 4.55 -6.11 -9.66
N GLY A 31 5.00 -5.40 -10.69
CA GLY A 31 5.38 -6.04 -11.95
C GLY A 31 6.47 -7.09 -11.76
N GLN A 32 7.48 -6.79 -10.94
CA GLN A 32 8.55 -7.74 -10.60
C GLN A 32 8.02 -8.98 -9.86
N SER A 33 7.11 -8.83 -8.89
CA SER A 33 6.54 -9.99 -8.17
C SER A 33 5.77 -10.93 -9.09
N LEU A 34 5.09 -10.37 -10.10
CA LEU A 34 4.36 -11.11 -11.12
C LEU A 34 5.23 -11.65 -12.26
N LYS A 35 6.52 -11.31 -12.33
CA LYS A 35 7.37 -11.50 -13.52
C LYS A 35 6.78 -10.85 -14.78
N ARG A 36 6.09 -9.71 -14.64
CA ARG A 36 5.46 -8.94 -15.72
C ARG A 36 5.96 -7.48 -15.69
N PRO A 37 6.73 -7.01 -16.68
CA PRO A 37 7.31 -5.67 -16.64
C PRO A 37 6.25 -4.56 -16.64
N ALA A 38 6.44 -3.53 -15.80
CA ALA A 38 5.53 -2.39 -15.62
C ALA A 38 6.19 -1.06 -16.03
N PHE A 39 6.67 -0.96 -17.27
CA PHE A 39 7.45 0.19 -17.75
C PHE A 39 6.62 1.31 -18.37
N ILE A 40 5.39 1.02 -18.80
CA ILE A 40 4.53 1.98 -19.50
C ILE A 40 3.62 2.64 -18.46
N PRO A 41 3.79 3.93 -18.13
CA PRO A 41 2.90 4.62 -17.21
C PRO A 41 1.55 4.90 -17.89
N THR A 42 0.47 4.83 -17.12
CA THR A 42 -0.86 5.24 -17.59
C THR A 42 -0.98 6.76 -17.55
N PRO A 43 -1.30 7.45 -18.66
CA PRO A 43 -1.45 8.90 -18.66
C PRO A 43 -2.61 9.38 -17.77
N LYS A 44 -2.43 10.51 -17.06
CA LYS A 44 -3.49 11.09 -16.20
C LYS A 44 -4.76 11.41 -16.99
N TRP A 45 -4.64 12.01 -18.17
CA TRP A 45 -5.80 12.38 -19.00
C TRP A 45 -6.64 11.15 -19.40
N LEU A 46 -5.98 9.99 -19.61
CA LEU A 46 -6.68 8.75 -19.94
C LEU A 46 -7.49 8.26 -18.73
N MET A 47 -6.91 8.33 -17.53
CA MET A 47 -7.61 8.03 -16.29
C MET A 47 -8.80 8.98 -16.06
N THR A 48 -8.62 10.28 -16.30
CA THR A 48 -9.68 11.29 -16.19
C THR A 48 -10.80 11.05 -17.20
N LEU A 49 -10.49 10.64 -18.42
CA LEU A 49 -11.49 10.30 -19.44
C LEU A 49 -12.35 9.10 -19.02
N LEU A 50 -11.72 8.08 -18.42
CA LEU A 50 -12.40 6.83 -18.03
C LEU A 50 -13.15 6.94 -16.69
N LEU A 51 -12.62 7.69 -15.73
CA LEU A 51 -13.07 7.69 -14.33
C LEU A 51 -13.59 9.05 -13.86
N GLY A 52 -13.52 10.09 -14.70
CA GLY A 52 -13.92 11.46 -14.33
C GLY A 52 -13.13 11.98 -13.13
N GLU A 53 -13.84 12.56 -12.17
CA GLU A 53 -13.26 13.11 -10.93
C GLU A 53 -12.59 12.04 -10.06
N MET A 54 -13.02 10.77 -10.13
CA MET A 54 -12.42 9.67 -9.37
C MET A 54 -10.98 9.35 -9.81
N ALA A 55 -10.54 9.83 -10.97
CA ALA A 55 -9.16 9.69 -11.40
C ALA A 55 -8.18 10.32 -10.41
N SER A 56 -8.60 11.34 -9.65
CA SER A 56 -7.80 11.93 -8.56
C SER A 56 -7.39 10.88 -7.53
N LEU A 57 -8.28 9.96 -7.15
CA LEU A 57 -7.99 8.90 -6.17
C LEU A 57 -6.87 7.95 -6.60
N LEU A 58 -6.66 7.79 -7.92
CA LEU A 58 -5.62 6.93 -8.48
C LEU A 58 -4.35 7.68 -8.87
N THR A 59 -4.47 8.97 -9.17
CA THR A 59 -3.37 9.80 -9.68
C THR A 59 -2.75 10.71 -8.63
N GLU A 60 -3.40 10.83 -7.48
CA GLU A 60 -2.96 11.63 -6.35
C GLU A 60 -2.83 10.71 -5.13
N GLY A 61 -1.86 11.01 -4.29
CA GLY A 61 -1.55 10.19 -3.13
C GLY A 61 -1.02 11.07 -2.01
N ALA A 62 -1.40 10.74 -0.78
CA ALA A 62 -0.91 11.41 0.41
C ALA A 62 0.35 10.70 0.93
N LYS A 63 1.39 11.47 1.26
CA LYS A 63 2.54 10.96 2.01
C LYS A 63 2.18 10.89 3.50
N ILE A 64 1.73 9.73 3.95
CA ILE A 64 1.27 9.47 5.31
C ILE A 64 2.26 8.54 6.02
N THR A 65 2.51 8.79 7.31
CA THR A 65 3.32 7.92 8.16
C THR A 65 2.50 7.35 9.32
N PRO A 66 2.80 6.14 9.81
CA PRO A 66 2.12 5.52 10.94
C PRO A 66 2.74 5.92 12.29
N TYR A 67 3.07 7.21 12.48
CA TYR A 67 3.86 7.71 13.60
C TYR A 67 3.41 7.21 14.98
N ARG A 68 2.10 7.24 15.25
CA ARG A 68 1.56 6.78 16.55
C ARG A 68 1.62 5.27 16.73
N LEU A 69 1.52 4.49 15.65
CA LEU A 69 1.71 3.04 15.71
C LEU A 69 3.19 2.71 15.97
N GLU A 70 4.11 3.43 15.32
CA GLU A 70 5.55 3.27 15.55
C GLU A 70 5.93 3.60 17.00
N GLN A 71 5.40 4.70 17.56
CA GLN A 71 5.60 5.04 18.98
C GLN A 71 5.07 3.98 19.95
N LYS A 72 4.00 3.29 19.59
CA LYS A 72 3.44 2.18 20.38
C LYS A 72 4.24 0.88 20.24
N GLY A 73 5.23 0.84 19.34
CA GLY A 73 5.96 -0.38 19.04
C GLY A 73 5.12 -1.42 18.30
N PHE A 74 4.11 -0.98 17.52
CA PHE A 74 3.22 -1.87 16.79
C PHE A 74 4.03 -2.81 15.87
N ASN A 75 3.77 -4.11 15.98
CA ASN A 75 4.46 -5.11 15.17
C ASN A 75 3.78 -5.29 13.81
N PHE A 76 4.23 -4.55 12.80
CA PHE A 76 3.68 -4.73 11.45
C PHE A 76 4.13 -6.06 10.85
N LYS A 77 3.16 -6.88 10.46
CA LYS A 77 3.40 -8.11 9.70
C LYS A 77 4.20 -7.85 8.42
N PHE A 78 3.93 -6.74 7.74
CA PHE A 78 4.61 -6.34 6.51
C PHE A 78 5.12 -4.90 6.60
N ASN A 79 6.37 -4.76 7.03
CA ASN A 79 7.08 -3.47 7.03
C ASN A 79 7.52 -3.02 5.65
N HIS A 80 7.66 -3.96 4.70
CA HIS A 80 8.15 -3.68 3.36
C HIS A 80 7.20 -4.20 2.29
N LEU A 81 7.05 -3.41 1.22
CA LEU A 81 6.15 -3.70 0.10
C LEU A 81 6.44 -5.06 -0.54
N ASN A 82 7.72 -5.37 -0.78
CA ASN A 82 8.13 -6.63 -1.40
C ASN A 82 7.67 -7.88 -0.62
N LYS A 83 7.68 -7.82 0.71
CA LYS A 83 7.21 -8.92 1.58
C LYS A 83 5.69 -9.08 1.47
N ALA A 84 4.95 -7.97 1.44
CA ALA A 84 3.50 -8.00 1.28
C ALA A 84 3.09 -8.55 -0.09
N LEU A 85 3.74 -8.09 -1.16
CA LEU A 85 3.47 -8.56 -2.53
C LEU A 85 3.74 -10.05 -2.65
N LYS A 86 4.88 -10.53 -2.13
CA LYS A 86 5.23 -11.96 -2.16
C LYS A 86 4.17 -12.82 -1.45
N ASP A 87 3.69 -12.41 -0.27
CA ASP A 87 2.65 -13.14 0.48
C ASP A 87 1.32 -13.22 -0.29
N ILE A 88 0.93 -12.14 -0.98
CA ILE A 88 -0.30 -12.13 -1.80
C ILE A 88 -0.15 -13.04 -3.02
N GLU A 89 0.98 -12.99 -3.72
CA GLU A 89 1.21 -13.82 -4.90
C GLU A 89 1.26 -15.32 -4.54
N GLU A 90 1.95 -15.68 -3.45
CA GLU A 90 2.00 -17.06 -2.99
C GLU A 90 0.62 -17.61 -2.66
N LYS A 91 -0.24 -16.80 -2.03
CA LYS A 91 -1.63 -17.16 -1.73
C LYS A 91 -2.49 -17.28 -2.98
N TYR A 92 -2.31 -16.39 -3.94
CA TYR A 92 -3.04 -16.44 -5.21
C TYR A 92 -2.71 -17.72 -5.98
N GLN A 93 -1.43 -18.08 -6.07
CA GLN A 93 -0.99 -19.33 -6.71
C GLN A 93 -1.50 -20.59 -5.99
N ALA A 94 -1.60 -20.56 -4.66
CA ALA A 94 -2.15 -21.67 -3.88
C ALA A 94 -3.68 -21.84 -4.00
N SER A 95 -4.38 -20.83 -4.53
CA SER A 95 -5.84 -20.85 -4.74
C SER A 95 -6.26 -21.28 -6.16
N LEU A 96 -5.28 -21.46 -7.05
CA LEU A 96 -5.44 -22.02 -8.40
C LEU A 96 -5.24 -23.54 -8.37
#